data_AF-A0A7Y7YPP2-F1
#
_entry.id   AF-A0A7Y7YPP2-F1
#
_cell.length_a   1.000
_cell.length_b   1.000
_cell.length_c   1.000
_cell.angle_alpha   90.00
_cell.angle_beta   90.00
_cell.angle_gamma   90.00
#
_symmetry.space_group_name_H-M   'P 1'
#
loop_
_entity.id
_entity.type
_entity.pdbx_description
1 polymer ?
#
loop_
_entity_poly.entity_id
_entity_poly.type
_entity_poly.pdbx_seq_one_letter_code
_entity_poly.pdbx_strand_id
1 'polypeptide(L)'
;MNTICFTGFGKKDKNELIEIAKARGYVVRSDVTKDLNYLCCGENAGPSKINKASQQGSEVLSAEQFLNQSTLSNVQNVEREEAKAPTLTIHDEHPLLDLIWSSIDTKKNLSIIYHGGERSGSARDILPLTLLDNFTLRAADLSSPTHPVKTFSLEKIEILGVERLSVLPGELNKSKKKQYSVGLYKNIEEVHLAFAETLQGMGWHVATYQDDAGLCNRLDVCDFFKNGKPRKTPVVSLSFQPENQTRPFVCRCRDTESTPTYAHLDNAAEMFISLAYAGSSEALEGEE
;
A
#
# COMPACT_ATOMS: atom_id res chain seq x y z
N MET A 1 -27.29 -4.42 10.96
CA MET A 1 -25.86 -4.78 10.94
C MET A 1 -25.16 -3.86 11.93
N ASN A 2 -24.43 -4.40 12.90
CA ASN A 2 -23.91 -3.62 14.02
C ASN A 2 -22.56 -3.00 13.65
N THR A 3 -22.35 -1.72 13.98
CA THR A 3 -21.09 -1.01 13.71
C THR A 3 -20.25 -0.85 14.98
N ILE A 4 -18.93 -0.97 14.85
CA ILE A 4 -18.00 -0.89 16.00
C ILE A 4 -16.74 -0.09 15.67
N CYS A 5 -16.25 0.71 16.62
CA CYS A 5 -14.99 1.46 16.50
C CYS A 5 -14.05 1.05 17.61
N PHE A 6 -12.75 0.87 17.30
CA PHE A 6 -11.72 0.52 18.28
C PHE A 6 -10.80 1.72 18.56
N THR A 7 -10.64 2.07 19.83
CA THR A 7 -9.78 3.18 20.28
C THR A 7 -8.92 2.78 21.47
N GLY A 8 -7.70 3.31 21.58
CA GLY A 8 -6.83 3.07 22.73
C GLY A 8 -6.08 1.74 22.77
N PHE A 9 -5.96 1.06 21.63
CA PHE A 9 -5.24 -0.22 21.49
C PHE A 9 -3.92 -0.05 20.72
N GLY A 10 -2.93 -0.90 21.02
CA GLY A 10 -1.72 -1.03 20.21
C GLY A 10 -2.04 -1.57 18.80
N LYS A 11 -1.13 -1.35 17.83
CA LYS A 11 -1.38 -1.70 16.42
C LYS A 11 -1.72 -3.18 16.21
N LYS A 12 -1.05 -4.08 16.96
CA LYS A 12 -1.28 -5.52 16.89
C LYS A 12 -2.66 -5.90 17.45
N ASP A 13 -2.93 -5.56 18.71
CA ASP A 13 -4.19 -5.90 19.40
C ASP A 13 -5.41 -5.30 18.71
N LYS A 14 -5.26 -4.07 18.18
CA LYS A 14 -6.31 -3.43 17.40
C LYS A 14 -6.67 -4.24 16.15
N ASN A 15 -5.67 -4.75 15.44
CA ASN A 15 -5.90 -5.55 14.23
C ASN A 15 -6.58 -6.87 14.56
N GLU A 16 -6.16 -7.54 15.64
CA GLU A 16 -6.79 -8.80 16.09
C GLU A 16 -8.27 -8.60 16.44
N LEU A 17 -8.60 -7.54 17.18
CA LEU A 17 -9.99 -7.21 17.53
C LEU A 17 -10.85 -6.85 16.30
N ILE A 18 -10.25 -6.18 15.30
CA ILE A 18 -10.93 -5.85 14.04
C ILE A 18 -11.29 -7.12 13.26
N GLU A 19 -10.39 -8.09 13.18
CA GLU A 19 -10.65 -9.34 12.47
C GLU A 19 -11.74 -10.16 13.19
N ILE A 20 -11.72 -10.21 14.53
CA ILE A 20 -12.77 -10.84 15.32
C ILE A 20 -14.12 -10.15 15.10
N ALA A 21 -14.15 -8.81 15.04
CA ALA A 21 -15.36 -8.05 14.77
C ALA A 21 -15.94 -8.35 13.39
N LYS A 22 -15.12 -8.36 12.35
CA LYS A 22 -15.55 -8.69 10.99
C LYS A 22 -16.07 -10.13 10.91
N ALA A 23 -15.36 -11.08 11.52
CA ALA A 23 -15.78 -12.48 11.56
C ALA A 23 -17.13 -12.67 12.27
N ARG A 24 -17.44 -11.80 13.25
CA ARG A 24 -18.73 -11.75 13.95
C ARG A 24 -19.80 -10.90 13.26
N GLY A 25 -19.54 -10.41 12.04
CA GLY A 25 -20.51 -9.66 11.22
C GLY A 25 -20.65 -8.17 11.59
N TYR A 26 -19.69 -7.61 12.34
CA TYR A 26 -19.66 -6.19 12.64
C TYR A 26 -19.04 -5.38 11.50
N VAL A 27 -19.54 -4.16 11.32
CA VAL A 27 -18.97 -3.16 10.42
C VAL A 27 -18.01 -2.26 11.20
N VAL A 28 -16.71 -2.45 10.98
CA VAL A 28 -15.68 -1.69 11.71
C VAL A 28 -15.55 -0.27 11.14
N ARG A 29 -15.67 0.74 12.02
CA ARG A 29 -15.49 2.17 11.71
C ARG A 29 -14.18 2.69 12.28
N SER A 30 -13.55 3.61 11.56
CA SER A 30 -12.30 4.26 11.96
C SER A 30 -12.49 5.41 12.97
N ASP A 31 -13.71 5.94 13.06
CA ASP A 31 -14.07 7.01 13.98
C ASP A 31 -15.50 6.85 14.54
N VAL A 32 -15.78 7.63 15.58
CA VAL A 32 -17.11 7.73 16.19
C VAL A 32 -18.04 8.51 15.25
N THR A 33 -18.92 7.79 14.58
CA THR A 33 -19.98 8.32 13.70
C THR A 33 -21.32 8.33 14.42
N LYS A 34 -22.29 9.13 13.93
CA LYS A 34 -23.62 9.29 14.56
C LYS A 34 -24.41 7.98 14.67
N ASP A 35 -24.10 7.06 13.78
CA ASP A 35 -24.70 5.75 13.58
C ASP A 35 -23.82 4.61 14.13
N LEU A 36 -22.82 4.94 14.95
CA LEU A 36 -21.97 3.96 15.62
C LEU A 36 -22.75 3.25 16.74
N ASN A 37 -22.81 1.92 16.70
CA ASN A 37 -23.46 1.14 17.75
C ASN A 37 -22.55 0.93 18.97
N TYR A 38 -21.28 0.60 18.74
CA TYR A 38 -20.34 0.23 19.80
C TYR A 38 -19.00 0.98 19.69
N LEU A 39 -18.49 1.47 20.81
CA LEU A 39 -17.11 1.95 20.94
C LEU A 39 -16.35 1.00 21.87
N CYS A 40 -15.42 0.22 21.32
CA CYS A 40 -14.54 -0.62 22.10
C CYS A 40 -13.29 0.17 22.52
N CYS A 41 -13.07 0.28 23.83
CA CYS A 41 -12.01 1.07 24.45
C CYS A 41 -10.92 0.17 25.03
N GLY A 42 -9.67 0.45 24.65
CA GLY A 42 -8.47 -0.12 25.22
C GLY A 42 -7.84 0.78 26.28
N GLU A 43 -6.74 0.32 26.86
CA GLU A 43 -6.06 0.99 27.99
C GLU A 43 -5.63 2.44 27.70
N ASN A 44 -5.31 2.75 26.44
CA ASN A 44 -4.87 4.08 26.01
C ASN A 44 -5.99 4.92 25.38
N ALA A 45 -7.27 4.62 25.68
CA ALA A 45 -8.39 5.30 25.06
C ALA A 45 -8.50 6.75 25.58
N GLY A 46 -8.24 7.72 24.70
CA GLY A 46 -8.36 9.14 25.04
C GLY A 46 -9.82 9.59 25.26
N PRO A 47 -10.05 10.56 26.17
CA PRO A 47 -11.39 10.97 26.61
C PRO A 47 -12.25 11.56 25.49
N SER A 48 -11.63 12.12 24.45
CA SER A 48 -12.35 12.76 23.33
C SER A 48 -13.28 11.79 22.59
N LYS A 49 -12.83 10.56 22.29
CA LYS A 49 -13.67 9.56 21.59
C LYS A 49 -14.72 8.95 22.51
N ILE A 50 -14.40 8.79 23.80
CA ILE A 50 -15.33 8.27 24.81
C ILE A 50 -16.50 9.26 25.00
N ASN A 51 -16.20 10.54 25.15
CA ASN A 51 -17.21 11.60 25.29
C ASN A 51 -18.08 11.71 24.03
N LYS A 52 -17.46 11.64 22.85
CA LYS A 52 -18.16 11.69 21.56
C LYS A 52 -19.10 10.49 21.37
N ALA A 53 -18.70 9.29 21.77
CA ALA A 53 -19.53 8.09 21.70
C ALA A 53 -20.70 8.15 22.68
N SER A 54 -20.45 8.58 23.92
CA SER A 54 -21.49 8.78 24.93
C SER A 54 -22.54 9.82 24.49
N GLN A 55 -22.11 10.94 23.91
CA GLN A 55 -23.02 11.96 23.38
C GLN A 55 -23.86 11.48 22.18
N GLN A 56 -23.36 10.51 21.41
CA GLN A 56 -24.01 9.98 20.22
C GLN A 56 -24.82 8.70 20.52
N GLY A 57 -24.87 8.27 21.78
CA GLY A 57 -25.65 7.10 22.21
C GLY A 57 -25.02 5.76 21.85
N SER A 58 -23.73 5.73 21.50
CA SER A 58 -22.99 4.49 21.25
C SER A 58 -22.65 3.79 22.57
N GLU A 59 -22.83 2.47 22.62
CA GLU A 59 -22.50 1.67 23.79
C GLU A 59 -20.98 1.51 23.91
N VAL A 60 -20.41 1.82 25.09
CA VAL A 60 -18.97 1.71 25.33
C VAL A 60 -18.65 0.34 25.93
N LEU A 61 -17.73 -0.38 25.30
CA LEU A 61 -17.31 -1.72 25.70
C LEU A 61 -15.81 -1.77 25.98
N SER A 62 -15.38 -2.61 26.91
CA SER A 62 -13.98 -3.05 27.01
C SER A 62 -13.69 -4.16 26.01
N ALA A 63 -12.39 -4.43 25.74
CA ALA A 63 -11.99 -5.56 24.90
C ALA A 63 -12.53 -6.90 25.41
N GLU A 64 -12.49 -7.14 26.72
CA GLU A 64 -13.03 -8.35 27.33
C GLU A 64 -14.54 -8.48 27.13
N GLN A 65 -15.28 -7.38 27.31
CA GLN A 65 -16.73 -7.36 27.07
C GLN A 65 -17.06 -7.65 25.61
N PHE A 66 -16.33 -7.03 24.68
CA PHE A 66 -16.48 -7.30 23.25
C PHE A 66 -16.18 -8.77 22.91
N LEU A 67 -15.12 -9.34 23.47
CA LEU A 67 -14.73 -10.74 23.22
C LEU A 67 -15.75 -11.74 23.79
N ASN A 68 -16.35 -11.42 24.95
CA ASN A 68 -17.33 -12.26 25.63
C ASN A 68 -18.76 -12.16 25.05
N GLN A 69 -19.05 -11.18 24.19
CA GLN A 69 -20.34 -11.13 23.49
C GLN A 69 -20.43 -12.25 22.44
N SER A 70 -21.28 -13.25 22.71
CA SER A 70 -21.63 -14.29 21.73
C SER A 70 -22.68 -13.75 20.76
N THR A 71 -22.34 -13.64 19.48
CA THR A 71 -23.28 -13.28 18.43
C THR A 71 -24.17 -14.48 18.11
N LEU A 72 -25.27 -14.65 18.84
CA LEU A 72 -26.34 -15.57 18.46
C LEU A 72 -27.55 -14.78 17.97
N SER A 73 -27.82 -14.85 16.66
CA SER A 73 -29.18 -15.00 16.13
C SER A 73 -29.19 -15.34 14.64
N ASN A 74 -29.81 -16.50 14.38
CA ASN A 74 -30.48 -16.99 13.17
C ASN A 74 -29.70 -17.50 11.96
N VAL A 75 -29.62 -18.84 11.97
CA VAL A 75 -29.67 -19.77 10.84
C VAL A 75 -30.91 -19.50 9.96
N GLN A 76 -30.70 -19.24 8.65
CA GLN A 76 -31.45 -19.88 7.57
C GLN A 76 -30.52 -20.15 6.37
N ASN A 77 -30.56 -21.39 5.88
CA ASN A 77 -29.90 -21.90 4.68
C ASN A 77 -30.08 -21.00 3.45
N VAL A 78 -28.98 -20.60 2.81
CA VAL A 78 -28.84 -20.61 1.33
C VAL A 78 -27.36 -20.87 1.01
N GLU A 79 -27.14 -21.97 0.30
CA GLU A 79 -26.04 -22.35 -0.62
C GLU A 79 -24.57 -22.00 -0.27
N ARG A 80 -23.72 -23.04 -0.37
CA ARG A 80 -22.27 -22.95 -0.32
C ARG A 80 -21.77 -22.07 -1.47
N GLU A 81 -21.47 -20.81 -1.19
CA GLU A 81 -20.55 -20.03 -2.01
C GLU A 81 -19.14 -20.14 -1.42
N GLU A 82 -18.20 -20.51 -2.28
CA GLU A 82 -16.79 -20.68 -1.99
C GLU A 82 -16.20 -19.45 -1.30
N ALA A 83 -15.46 -19.68 -0.21
CA ALA A 83 -14.84 -18.64 0.60
C ALA A 83 -13.86 -17.81 -0.24
N LYS A 84 -14.30 -16.62 -0.65
CA LYS A 84 -13.43 -15.60 -1.25
C LYS A 84 -12.48 -15.09 -0.18
N ALA A 85 -11.18 -15.29 -0.42
CA ALA A 85 -10.10 -14.78 0.41
C ALA A 85 -10.25 -13.27 0.69
N PRO A 86 -9.81 -12.78 1.86
CA PRO A 86 -9.98 -11.40 2.27
C PRO A 86 -9.33 -10.46 1.25
N THR A 87 -10.16 -9.71 0.53
CA THR A 87 -9.71 -8.72 -0.46
C THR A 87 -9.31 -7.46 0.30
N LEU A 88 -8.03 -7.35 0.66
CA LEU A 88 -7.42 -6.08 1.03
C LEU A 88 -7.28 -5.23 -0.23
N THR A 89 -8.02 -4.12 -0.25
CA THR A 89 -7.92 -3.12 -1.32
C THR A 89 -6.75 -2.20 -1.00
N ILE A 90 -5.62 -2.39 -1.67
CA ILE A 90 -4.51 -1.43 -1.69
C ILE A 90 -4.51 -0.83 -3.09
N HIS A 91 -4.65 0.50 -3.14
CA HIS A 91 -4.83 1.29 -4.36
C HIS A 91 -3.47 1.75 -4.88
N ASP A 92 -3.05 1.26 -6.05
CA ASP A 92 -1.89 1.78 -6.79
C ASP A 92 -2.26 3.00 -7.65
N GLU A 93 -1.29 3.90 -7.76
CA GLU A 93 -1.19 5.11 -8.60
C GLU A 93 -2.17 6.25 -8.28
N HIS A 94 -1.95 6.94 -7.17
CA HIS A 94 -2.44 8.32 -7.06
C HIS A 94 -1.72 9.19 -8.10
N PRO A 95 -2.39 9.94 -8.98
CA PRO A 95 -1.72 10.71 -10.06
C PRO A 95 -0.74 11.78 -9.55
N LEU A 96 -0.79 12.08 -8.25
CA LEU A 96 0.12 13.04 -7.59
C LEU A 96 1.39 12.39 -7.05
N LEU A 97 1.48 11.05 -7.11
CA LEU A 97 2.57 10.27 -6.57
C LEU A 97 3.93 10.84 -7.02
N ASP A 98 4.27 10.75 -8.30
CA ASP A 98 5.57 11.19 -8.83
C ASP A 98 5.92 12.64 -8.47
N LEU A 99 4.92 13.52 -8.49
CA LEU A 99 5.10 14.92 -8.13
C LEU A 99 5.44 15.10 -6.64
N ILE A 100 4.82 14.30 -5.76
CA ILE A 100 5.10 14.34 -4.32
C ILE A 100 6.53 13.84 -4.03
N TRP A 101 6.94 12.70 -4.61
CA TRP A 101 8.33 12.22 -4.42
C TRP A 101 9.35 13.21 -4.97
N SER A 102 9.14 13.71 -6.19
CA SER A 102 10.02 14.73 -6.78
C SER A 102 10.12 15.98 -5.91
N SER A 103 9.00 16.42 -5.30
CA SER A 103 8.99 17.61 -4.45
C SER A 103 9.67 17.38 -3.09
N ILE A 104 9.60 16.16 -2.54
CA ILE A 104 10.34 15.78 -1.33
C ILE A 104 11.85 15.81 -1.60
N ASP A 105 12.29 15.17 -2.70
CA ASP A 105 13.70 15.07 -3.06
C ASP A 105 14.30 16.43 -3.42
N THR A 106 13.56 17.25 -4.17
CA THR A 106 14.00 18.59 -4.57
C THR A 106 13.74 19.66 -3.51
N LYS A 107 13.10 19.30 -2.38
CA LYS A 107 12.64 20.22 -1.32
C LYS A 107 11.82 21.39 -1.88
N LYS A 108 11.04 21.12 -2.92
CA LYS A 108 10.18 22.10 -3.57
C LYS A 108 8.85 22.20 -2.81
N ASN A 109 8.41 23.43 -2.61
CA ASN A 109 7.10 23.74 -2.03
C ASN A 109 5.97 23.43 -3.03
N LEU A 110 4.83 22.99 -2.50
CA LEU A 110 3.61 22.70 -3.24
C LEU A 110 2.47 23.58 -2.73
N SER A 111 1.74 24.17 -3.67
CA SER A 111 0.48 24.85 -3.38
C SER A 111 -0.66 23.85 -3.52
N ILE A 112 -1.39 23.59 -2.44
CA ILE A 112 -2.47 22.60 -2.39
C ILE A 112 -3.78 23.21 -1.90
N ILE A 113 -4.90 22.64 -2.31
CA ILE A 113 -6.19 22.75 -1.60
C ILE A 113 -6.40 21.42 -0.87
N TYR A 114 -6.63 21.49 0.44
CA TYR A 114 -6.89 20.30 1.25
C TYR A 114 -8.37 20.22 1.65
N HIS A 115 -9.05 19.17 1.21
CA HIS A 115 -10.48 18.92 1.44
C HIS A 115 -10.76 18.11 2.72
N GLY A 116 -9.88 18.23 3.72
CA GLY A 116 -9.99 17.52 5.00
C GLY A 116 -9.82 18.43 6.23
N GLY A 117 -10.40 18.01 7.36
CA GLY A 117 -10.28 18.70 8.65
C GLY A 117 -11.16 19.96 8.78
N GLU A 118 -10.95 20.73 9.86
CA GLU A 118 -11.74 21.93 10.21
C GLU A 118 -11.57 23.10 9.21
N ARG A 119 -10.47 23.11 8.46
CA ARG A 119 -10.17 24.11 7.42
C ARG A 119 -10.14 23.46 6.04
N SER A 120 -11.17 22.65 5.76
CA SER A 120 -11.38 22.04 4.46
C SER A 120 -11.57 23.12 3.38
N GLY A 121 -10.95 22.94 2.21
CA GLY A 121 -11.09 23.80 1.04
C GLY A 121 -10.20 25.06 1.04
N SER A 122 -9.37 25.28 2.07
CA SER A 122 -8.42 26.40 2.08
C SER A 122 -7.16 26.05 1.27
N ALA A 123 -6.72 26.95 0.39
CA ALA A 123 -5.41 26.87 -0.23
C ALA A 123 -4.28 26.98 0.81
N ARG A 124 -3.21 26.21 0.63
CA ARG A 124 -2.04 26.14 1.51
C ARG A 124 -0.78 25.95 0.70
N ASP A 125 0.28 26.61 1.12
CA ASP A 125 1.62 26.26 0.67
C ASP A 125 2.23 25.31 1.67
N ILE A 126 2.72 24.17 1.20
CA ILE A 126 3.31 23.14 2.03
C ILE A 126 4.69 22.77 1.52
N LEU A 127 5.56 22.35 2.44
CA LEU A 127 6.82 21.71 2.11
C LEU A 127 6.70 20.20 2.41
N PRO A 128 6.58 19.35 1.38
CA PRO A 128 6.55 17.89 1.54
C PRO A 128 7.78 17.38 2.30
N LEU A 129 7.58 16.49 3.27
CA LEU A 129 8.67 15.90 4.06
C LEU A 129 8.75 14.40 3.88
N THR A 130 7.62 13.69 4.01
CA THR A 130 7.60 12.23 3.96
C THR A 130 6.20 11.76 3.57
N LEU A 131 6.13 10.76 2.69
CA LEU A 131 4.90 10.06 2.39
C LEU A 131 4.86 8.73 3.16
N LEU A 132 3.78 8.49 3.89
CA LEU A 132 3.55 7.25 4.63
C LEU A 132 2.84 6.21 3.76
N ASP A 133 2.97 4.94 4.12
CA ASP A 133 2.41 3.77 3.39
C ASP A 133 0.88 3.83 3.21
N ASN A 134 0.18 4.66 3.98
CA ASN A 134 -1.26 4.88 3.90
C ASN A 134 -1.63 6.13 3.08
N PHE A 135 -0.77 6.56 2.16
CA PHE A 135 -0.95 7.77 1.33
C PHE A 135 -1.22 9.03 2.17
N THR A 136 -0.60 9.12 3.34
CA THR A 136 -0.63 10.32 4.17
C THR A 136 0.70 11.05 4.05
N LEU A 137 0.64 12.26 3.48
CA LEU A 137 1.77 13.16 3.37
C LEU A 137 2.00 13.90 4.70
N ARG A 138 3.19 13.78 5.26
CA ARG A 138 3.69 14.74 6.26
C ARG A 138 4.33 15.91 5.53
N ALA A 139 3.92 17.13 5.87
CA ALA A 139 4.46 18.35 5.28
C ALA A 139 4.47 19.50 6.29
N ALA A 140 5.43 20.42 6.17
CA ALA A 140 5.42 21.67 6.92
C ALA A 140 4.44 22.66 6.28
N ASP A 141 3.51 23.21 7.05
CA ASP A 141 2.49 24.16 6.58
C ASP A 141 3.09 25.58 6.53
N LEU A 142 3.45 26.04 5.33
CA LEU A 142 4.09 27.34 5.13
C LEU A 142 3.12 28.51 5.28
N SER A 143 1.81 28.26 5.27
CA SER A 143 0.78 29.29 5.48
C SER A 143 0.67 29.78 6.93
N SER A 144 1.42 29.20 7.87
CA SER A 144 1.57 29.68 9.25
C SER A 144 3.01 30.13 9.49
N PRO A 145 3.26 31.26 10.19
CA PRO A 145 4.62 31.77 10.46
C PRO A 145 5.47 30.81 11.31
N THR A 146 4.84 29.87 12.02
CA THR A 146 5.50 28.85 12.83
C THR A 146 5.83 27.56 12.07
N HIS A 147 5.43 27.47 10.80
CA HIS A 147 5.63 26.31 9.91
C HIS A 147 5.38 24.93 10.56
N PRO A 148 4.20 24.71 11.18
CA PRO A 148 3.93 23.47 11.90
C PRO A 148 3.87 22.29 10.93
N VAL A 149 4.45 21.14 11.34
CA VAL A 149 4.34 19.89 10.58
C VAL A 149 2.95 19.30 10.75
N LYS A 150 2.27 19.05 9.63
CA LYS A 150 0.92 18.49 9.56
C LYS A 150 0.87 17.27 8.67
N THR A 151 -0.24 16.54 8.75
CA THR A 151 -0.52 15.37 7.93
C THR A 151 -1.70 15.63 7.00
N PHE A 152 -1.56 15.21 5.75
CA PHE A 152 -2.53 15.42 4.69
C PHE A 152 -2.76 14.09 3.97
N SER A 153 -4.01 13.62 3.92
CA SER A 153 -4.36 12.45 3.11
C SER A 153 -4.35 12.83 1.64
N LEU A 154 -3.59 12.11 0.80
CA LEU A 154 -3.45 12.39 -0.63
C LEU A 154 -4.78 12.40 -1.36
N GLU A 155 -5.71 11.51 -0.98
CA GLU A 155 -7.07 11.44 -1.54
C GLU A 155 -7.88 12.72 -1.37
N LYS A 156 -7.43 13.63 -0.49
CA LYS A 156 -8.08 14.90 -0.17
C LYS A 156 -7.23 16.10 -0.58
N ILE A 157 -6.15 15.88 -1.31
CA ILE A 157 -5.24 16.94 -1.81
C ILE A 157 -5.55 17.20 -3.28
N GLU A 158 -5.71 18.48 -3.60
CA GLU A 158 -5.74 19.02 -4.94
C GLU A 158 -4.54 19.96 -5.11
N ILE A 159 -3.76 19.85 -6.20
CA ILE A 159 -2.56 20.68 -6.41
C ILE A 159 -2.89 21.84 -7.34
N LEU A 160 -2.53 23.05 -6.91
CA LEU A 160 -2.69 24.27 -7.68
C LEU A 160 -1.54 24.45 -8.67
N GLY A 161 -1.86 24.72 -9.94
CA GLY A 161 -0.87 25.11 -10.96
C GLY A 161 -0.23 23.97 -11.77
N VAL A 162 -0.76 22.74 -11.69
CA VAL A 162 -0.36 21.63 -12.57
C VAL A 162 -1.37 21.51 -13.70
N GLU A 163 -1.11 22.14 -14.85
CA GLU A 163 -1.84 21.84 -16.10
C GLU A 163 -1.35 20.50 -16.68
N ARG A 164 -1.75 19.38 -16.09
CA ARG A 164 -1.90 18.12 -16.83
C ARG A 164 -3.15 17.38 -16.35
N LEU A 165 -4.13 17.40 -17.26
CA LEU A 165 -5.34 16.59 -17.35
C LEU A 165 -6.44 16.89 -16.34
N SER A 166 -7.22 17.90 -16.71
CA SER A 166 -8.62 18.05 -16.33
C SER A 166 -9.36 16.71 -16.53
N VAL A 167 -9.68 16.00 -15.45
CA VAL A 167 -10.86 15.14 -15.44
C VAL A 167 -11.98 16.00 -14.86
N LEU A 168 -12.81 16.54 -15.74
CA LEU A 168 -14.02 17.23 -15.34
C LEU A 168 -14.92 16.27 -14.54
N PRO A 169 -15.63 16.73 -13.51
CA PRO A 169 -16.55 15.91 -12.73
C PRO A 169 -17.81 15.63 -13.56
N GLY A 170 -17.74 14.64 -14.43
CA GLY A 170 -18.85 14.21 -15.27
C GLY A 170 -18.36 13.19 -16.27
N GLU A 171 -18.93 11.98 -16.23
CA GLU A 171 -18.60 10.84 -17.10
C GLU A 171 -17.36 10.03 -16.70
N LEU A 172 -17.49 9.34 -15.57
CA LEU A 172 -16.80 8.09 -15.30
C LEU A 172 -17.29 7.02 -16.32
N ASN A 173 -16.88 7.15 -17.58
CA ASN A 173 -16.98 6.02 -18.50
C ASN A 173 -16.06 4.93 -17.98
N LYS A 174 -16.65 3.74 -17.80
CA LYS A 174 -16.05 2.54 -17.20
C LYS A 174 -14.87 2.05 -18.04
N SER A 175 -13.72 2.71 -17.94
CA SER A 175 -12.45 2.11 -18.31
C SER A 175 -12.26 0.93 -17.36
N LYS A 176 -12.33 -0.29 -17.90
CA LYS A 176 -12.16 -1.53 -17.14
C LYS A 176 -10.78 -1.49 -16.46
N LYS A 177 -10.76 -1.08 -15.20
CA LYS A 177 -9.58 -1.13 -14.32
C LYS A 177 -9.14 -2.58 -14.26
N LYS A 178 -7.92 -2.89 -14.70
CA LYS A 178 -7.32 -4.20 -14.45
C LYS A 178 -7.03 -4.27 -12.95
N GLN A 179 -7.74 -5.17 -12.28
CA GLN A 179 -7.66 -5.44 -10.86
C GLN A 179 -6.49 -6.40 -10.62
N TYR A 180 -5.53 -6.03 -9.76
CA TYR A 180 -4.49 -6.95 -9.29
C TYR A 180 -4.65 -7.20 -7.79
N SER A 181 -4.50 -8.45 -7.38
CA SER A 181 -4.58 -8.91 -6.00
C SER A 181 -3.18 -9.18 -5.46
N VAL A 182 -2.78 -8.48 -4.39
CA VAL A 182 -1.59 -8.83 -3.59
C VAL A 182 -1.85 -10.19 -2.92
N GLY A 183 -0.83 -11.04 -2.84
CA GLY A 183 -0.90 -12.47 -2.54
C GLY A 183 -0.95 -13.37 -3.78
N LEU A 184 -0.56 -12.84 -4.95
CA LEU A 184 -0.49 -13.64 -6.18
C LEU A 184 0.69 -14.62 -6.11
N TYR A 185 1.81 -14.17 -5.56
CA TYR A 185 3.01 -15.00 -5.38
C TYR A 185 3.30 -15.22 -3.90
N LYS A 186 3.41 -16.47 -3.49
CA LYS A 186 3.76 -16.87 -2.13
C LYS A 186 5.26 -16.84 -1.87
N ASN A 187 6.05 -17.04 -2.92
CA ASN A 187 7.51 -17.09 -2.85
C ASN A 187 8.12 -16.72 -4.22
N ILE A 188 9.44 -16.53 -4.24
CA ILE A 188 10.17 -16.12 -5.46
C ILE A 188 10.11 -17.21 -6.55
N GLU A 189 9.94 -18.48 -6.18
CA GLU A 189 9.79 -19.58 -7.14
C GLU A 189 8.50 -19.45 -7.94
N GLU A 190 7.39 -19.05 -7.33
CA GLU A 190 6.13 -18.77 -8.05
C GLU A 190 6.29 -17.59 -9.03
N VAL A 191 7.08 -16.56 -8.66
CA VAL A 191 7.42 -15.46 -9.59
C VAL A 191 8.24 -15.97 -10.77
N HIS A 192 9.24 -16.81 -10.52
CA HIS A 192 10.04 -17.44 -11.57
C HIS A 192 9.14 -18.26 -12.52
N LEU A 193 8.28 -19.13 -11.97
CA LEU A 193 7.37 -19.97 -12.77
C LEU A 193 6.42 -19.13 -13.63
N ALA A 194 5.95 -18.00 -13.12
CA ALA A 194 5.02 -17.13 -13.83
C ALA A 194 5.66 -16.38 -15.01
N PHE A 195 6.96 -16.06 -14.94
CA PHE A 195 7.60 -15.16 -15.90
C PHE A 195 8.81 -15.72 -16.64
N ALA A 196 9.33 -16.90 -16.29
CA ALA A 196 10.53 -17.47 -16.89
C ALA A 196 10.44 -17.58 -18.41
N GLU A 197 9.34 -18.13 -18.94
CA GLU A 197 9.15 -18.28 -20.38
C GLU A 197 9.08 -16.93 -21.10
N THR A 198 8.35 -15.96 -20.52
CA THR A 198 8.22 -14.62 -21.08
C THR A 198 9.56 -13.89 -21.10
N LEU A 199 10.31 -13.94 -19.99
CA LEU A 199 11.63 -13.32 -19.87
C LEU A 199 12.63 -13.96 -20.86
N GLN A 200 12.63 -15.30 -20.96
CA GLN A 200 13.46 -16.01 -21.93
C GLN A 200 13.07 -15.67 -23.38
N GLY A 201 11.76 -15.53 -23.66
CA GLY A 201 11.25 -15.09 -24.95
C GLY A 201 11.69 -13.68 -25.33
N MET A 202 11.98 -12.82 -24.35
CA MET A 202 12.57 -11.48 -24.54
C MET A 202 14.09 -11.50 -24.70
N GLY A 203 14.70 -12.69 -24.77
CA GLY A 203 16.15 -12.83 -24.94
C GLY A 203 16.94 -12.73 -23.63
N TRP A 204 16.28 -12.87 -22.47
CA TRP A 204 16.97 -12.91 -21.18
C TRP A 204 17.39 -14.32 -20.78
N HIS A 205 18.52 -14.42 -20.09
CA HIS A 205 18.82 -15.59 -19.28
C HIS A 205 18.24 -15.40 -17.88
N VAL A 206 17.45 -16.36 -17.42
CA VAL A 206 16.82 -16.32 -16.09
C VAL A 206 17.49 -17.35 -15.20
N ALA A 207 17.92 -16.94 -14.01
CA ALA A 207 18.59 -17.81 -13.05
C ALA A 207 17.96 -17.68 -11.66
N THR A 208 17.79 -18.82 -10.98
CA THR A 208 17.30 -18.88 -9.59
C THR A 208 18.37 -19.40 -8.66
N TYR A 209 18.36 -18.92 -7.42
CA TYR A 209 19.23 -19.39 -6.35
C TYR A 209 18.40 -19.80 -5.15
N GLN A 210 18.93 -20.79 -4.43
CA GLN A 210 18.34 -21.32 -3.21
C GLN A 210 19.20 -20.93 -2.01
N ASP A 211 18.56 -20.77 -0.86
CA ASP A 211 19.23 -20.62 0.42
C ASP A 211 19.67 -21.98 1.00
N ASP A 212 20.28 -21.96 2.19
CA ASP A 212 20.73 -23.15 2.91
C ASP A 212 19.58 -24.11 3.30
N ALA A 213 18.34 -23.61 3.30
CA ALA A 213 17.13 -24.41 3.54
C ALA A 213 16.54 -24.99 2.24
N GLY A 214 17.16 -24.72 1.09
CA GLY A 214 16.69 -25.16 -0.23
C GLY A 214 15.54 -24.33 -0.80
N LEU A 215 15.18 -23.21 -0.16
CA LEU A 215 14.11 -22.33 -0.64
C LEU A 215 14.66 -21.32 -1.64
N CYS A 216 13.92 -21.08 -2.72
CA CYS A 216 14.31 -20.07 -3.69
C CYS A 216 14.25 -18.68 -3.05
N ASN A 217 15.43 -18.07 -2.87
CA ASN A 217 15.58 -16.78 -2.21
C ASN A 217 16.01 -15.67 -3.18
N ARG A 218 16.33 -16.01 -4.43
CA ARG A 218 16.78 -15.03 -5.43
C ARG A 218 16.46 -15.47 -6.85
N LEU A 219 16.03 -14.50 -7.66
CA LEU A 219 15.75 -14.60 -9.09
C LEU A 219 16.50 -13.48 -9.81
N ASP A 220 17.26 -13.85 -10.83
CA ASP A 220 18.11 -12.97 -11.62
C ASP A 220 17.73 -13.01 -13.10
N VAL A 221 17.79 -11.84 -13.74
CA VAL A 221 17.71 -11.66 -15.20
C VAL A 221 19.07 -11.17 -15.69
N CYS A 222 19.67 -11.89 -16.64
CA CYS A 222 20.99 -11.62 -17.19
C CYS A 222 20.94 -11.45 -18.72
N ASP A 223 21.67 -10.46 -19.23
CA ASP A 223 22.02 -10.31 -20.64
C ASP A 223 23.06 -11.35 -21.07
N PHE A 224 23.31 -11.43 -22.38
CA PHE A 224 24.35 -12.26 -22.96
C PHE A 224 25.58 -11.43 -23.35
N PHE A 225 26.75 -12.06 -23.30
CA PHE A 225 27.95 -11.55 -23.98
C PHE A 225 27.85 -11.80 -25.49
N LYS A 226 28.68 -11.10 -26.27
CA LYS A 226 28.80 -11.31 -27.74
C LYS A 226 29.10 -12.75 -28.17
N ASN A 227 29.61 -13.57 -27.25
CA ASN A 227 29.90 -14.99 -27.48
C ASN A 227 28.72 -15.93 -27.14
N GLY A 228 27.53 -15.38 -26.84
CA GLY A 228 26.31 -16.13 -26.51
C GLY A 228 26.27 -16.71 -25.09
N LYS A 229 27.26 -16.43 -24.23
CA LYS A 229 27.23 -16.85 -22.82
C LYS A 229 26.51 -15.82 -21.97
N PRO A 230 25.66 -16.23 -21.01
CA PRO A 230 25.02 -15.29 -20.09
C PRO A 230 26.05 -14.58 -19.21
N ARG A 231 25.82 -13.30 -18.93
CA ARG A 231 26.65 -12.54 -18.00
C ARG A 231 26.42 -13.00 -16.56
N LYS A 232 27.50 -12.98 -15.76
CA LYS A 232 27.43 -13.33 -14.34
C LYS A 232 26.81 -12.23 -13.49
N THR A 233 27.01 -10.98 -13.90
CA THR A 233 26.35 -9.84 -13.26
C THR A 233 24.94 -9.79 -13.83
N PRO A 234 23.88 -9.83 -13.02
CA PRO A 234 22.52 -9.67 -13.52
C PRO A 234 22.29 -8.22 -13.98
N VAL A 235 21.31 -8.03 -14.86
CA VAL A 235 20.73 -6.72 -15.16
C VAL A 235 19.77 -6.34 -14.06
N VAL A 236 18.90 -7.28 -13.66
CA VAL A 236 17.96 -7.10 -12.54
C VAL A 236 17.97 -8.34 -11.64
N SER A 237 17.91 -8.13 -10.33
CA SER A 237 17.79 -9.16 -9.30
C SER A 237 16.61 -8.88 -8.38
N LEU A 238 15.81 -9.92 -8.12
CA LEU A 238 14.84 -9.97 -7.03
C LEU A 238 15.36 -10.94 -5.96
N SER A 239 15.43 -10.52 -4.70
CA SER A 239 15.93 -11.35 -3.60
C SER A 239 15.15 -11.17 -2.31
N PHE A 240 15.13 -12.20 -1.48
CA PHE A 240 14.59 -12.18 -0.13
C PHE A 240 15.74 -12.10 0.89
N GLN A 241 15.69 -11.10 1.76
CA GLN A 241 16.67 -10.82 2.81
C GLN A 241 15.94 -10.76 4.16
N PRO A 242 15.89 -11.87 4.92
CA PRO A 242 15.12 -11.96 6.15
C PRO A 242 15.63 -11.03 7.26
N GLU A 243 16.86 -10.49 7.13
CA GLU A 243 17.43 -9.53 8.07
C GLU A 243 16.61 -8.22 8.12
N ASN A 244 15.95 -7.87 7.01
CA ASN A 244 15.08 -6.70 6.95
C ASN A 244 13.62 -7.09 7.25
N GLN A 245 13.25 -7.05 8.53
CA GLN A 245 11.92 -7.46 9.01
C GLN A 245 10.74 -6.64 8.46
N THR A 246 11.00 -5.43 7.94
CA THR A 246 9.94 -4.54 7.44
C THR A 246 9.81 -4.57 5.92
N ARG A 247 10.92 -4.73 5.22
CA ARG A 247 11.00 -4.72 3.75
C ARG A 247 11.98 -5.80 3.26
N PRO A 248 11.63 -7.09 3.43
CA PRO A 248 12.57 -8.18 3.20
C PRO A 248 12.82 -8.46 1.71
N PHE A 249 11.97 -7.98 0.81
CA PHE A 249 12.16 -8.18 -0.63
C PHE A 249 12.99 -7.04 -1.20
N VAL A 250 14.00 -7.37 -1.99
CA VAL A 250 14.96 -6.41 -2.53
C VAL A 250 15.04 -6.57 -4.03
N CYS A 251 14.82 -5.47 -4.75
CA CYS A 251 15.04 -5.40 -6.18
C CYS A 251 16.32 -4.59 -6.44
N ARG A 252 17.25 -5.11 -7.24
CA ARG A 252 18.48 -4.40 -7.64
C ARG A 252 18.54 -4.35 -9.16
N CYS A 253 18.85 -3.18 -9.70
CA CYS A 253 19.20 -3.01 -11.10
C CYS A 253 20.69 -2.63 -11.20
N ARG A 254 21.36 -3.12 -12.24
CA ARG A 254 22.80 -2.90 -12.48
C ARG A 254 23.14 -1.41 -12.59
N ASP A 255 22.27 -0.63 -13.24
CA ASP A 255 22.54 0.76 -13.61
C ASP A 255 22.04 1.76 -12.57
N THR A 256 21.48 1.29 -11.45
CA THR A 256 20.99 2.14 -10.37
C THR A 256 21.74 1.86 -9.07
N GLU A 257 22.31 2.89 -8.45
CA GLU A 257 22.90 2.77 -7.10
C GLU A 257 21.85 2.61 -6.00
N SER A 258 20.60 3.00 -6.28
CA SER A 258 19.47 2.79 -5.38
C SER A 258 19.09 1.31 -5.30
N THR A 259 18.99 0.78 -4.08
CA THR A 259 18.51 -0.59 -3.83
C THR A 259 17.11 -0.51 -3.21
N PRO A 260 16.04 -0.46 -4.02
CA PRO A 260 14.69 -0.44 -3.50
C PRO A 260 14.37 -1.75 -2.77
N THR A 261 13.74 -1.60 -1.61
CA THR A 261 13.26 -2.73 -0.79
C THR A 261 11.72 -2.71 -0.76
N TYR A 262 11.06 -3.80 -0.41
CA TYR A 262 9.60 -3.91 -0.46
C TYR A 262 9.09 -4.78 0.68
N ALA A 263 7.95 -4.40 1.23
CA ALA A 263 7.26 -5.18 2.26
C ALA A 263 6.54 -6.41 1.67
N HIS A 264 6.10 -6.32 0.40
CA HIS A 264 5.33 -7.35 -0.29
C HIS A 264 6.05 -7.84 -1.54
N LEU A 265 5.98 -9.15 -1.78
CA LEU A 265 6.63 -9.81 -2.92
C LEU A 265 6.04 -9.35 -4.24
N ASP A 266 4.72 -9.17 -4.34
CA ASP A 266 4.08 -8.80 -5.61
C ASP A 266 4.62 -7.45 -6.13
N ASN A 267 4.76 -6.46 -5.26
CA ASN A 267 5.31 -5.15 -5.62
C ASN A 267 6.79 -5.24 -6.04
N ALA A 268 7.56 -6.09 -5.36
CA ALA A 268 8.95 -6.34 -5.71
C ALA A 268 9.07 -7.05 -7.08
N ALA A 269 8.17 -8.00 -7.35
CA ALA A 269 8.09 -8.74 -8.60
C ALA A 269 7.65 -7.84 -9.75
N GLU A 270 6.67 -6.95 -9.55
CA GLU A 270 6.25 -5.99 -10.56
C GLU A 270 7.40 -5.05 -10.95
N MET A 271 8.11 -4.48 -9.97
CA MET A 271 9.27 -3.65 -10.26
C MET A 271 10.36 -4.44 -10.99
N PHE A 272 10.66 -5.65 -10.51
CA PHE A 272 11.64 -6.53 -11.14
C PHE A 272 11.32 -6.78 -12.63
N ILE A 273 10.07 -7.10 -12.94
CA ILE A 273 9.61 -7.32 -14.30
C ILE A 273 9.67 -6.03 -15.12
N SER A 274 9.23 -4.91 -14.56
CA SER A 274 9.25 -3.60 -15.24
C SER A 274 10.67 -3.18 -15.64
N LEU A 275 11.64 -3.38 -14.74
CA LEU A 275 13.06 -3.13 -15.02
C LEU A 275 13.62 -4.09 -16.08
N ALA A 276 13.21 -5.36 -16.07
CA ALA A 276 13.60 -6.32 -17.10
C ALA A 276 13.03 -5.96 -18.49
N TYR A 277 11.81 -5.43 -18.56
CA TYR A 277 11.24 -4.90 -19.81
C TYR A 277 12.00 -3.66 -20.30
N ALA A 278 12.28 -2.70 -19.41
CA ALA A 278 13.02 -1.49 -19.76
C ALA A 278 14.42 -1.82 -20.32
N GLY A 279 15.16 -2.71 -19.65
CA GLY A 279 16.49 -3.13 -20.10
C GLY A 279 16.49 -3.90 -21.43
N SER A 280 15.35 -4.48 -21.85
CA SER A 280 15.22 -5.18 -23.13
C SER A 280 15.07 -4.19 -24.28
N SER A 281 14.42 -3.04 -24.03
CA SER A 281 14.26 -1.97 -25.00
C SER A 281 15.58 -1.24 -25.30
N GLU A 282 16.39 -0.97 -24.27
CA GLU A 282 17.69 -0.30 -24.44
C GLU A 282 18.72 -1.19 -25.17
N ALA A 283 18.59 -2.52 -25.06
CA ALA A 283 19.44 -3.46 -25.79
C ALA A 283 19.24 -3.40 -27.32
N LEU A 284 18.08 -2.91 -27.78
CA LEU A 284 17.78 -2.74 -29.21
C LEU A 284 18.27 -1.40 -29.77
N GLU A 285 18.36 -0.35 -28.96
CA GLU A 285 18.87 0.96 -29.38
C GLU A 285 20.41 1.03 -29.43
N GLY A 286 21.11 0.06 -28.82
CA GLY A 286 22.56 -0.07 -28.91
C GLY A 286 23.09 -0.76 -30.17
N GLU A 287 22.21 -1.10 -31.13
CA GLU A 287 22.55 -1.78 -32.39
C GLU A 287 22.54 -0.86 -33.64
N GLU A 288 22.64 0.46 -33.49
CA GLU A 288 22.92 1.40 -34.61
C GLU A 288 24.38 1.87 -34.68
#